data_AF-A0A9E3SR90-F1
#
_entry.id   AF-A0A9E3SR90-F1
#
_cell.length_a   1.000
_cell.length_b   1.000
_cell.length_c   1.000
_cell.angle_alpha   90.00
_cell.angle_beta   90.00
_cell.angle_gamma   90.00
#
_symmetry.space_group_name_H-M   'P 1'
#
loop_
_entity.id
_entity.type
_entity.pdbx_description
1 polymer ?
#
loop_
_entity_poly.entity_id
_entity_poly.type
_entity_poly.pdbx_seq_one_letter_code
_entity_poly.pdbx_strand_id
1 'polypeptide(L)'
;AGGASNIFKPRSVGEGSGRTWYAPWSSGSAYGLLINAGAKMTQMENRIVLARFKDGYGPVGAYFLHLKTYTQNCLGEEYESKWFPELQKMVGKEYLDPEASHLTHRPIPTCLRNHALISEVNAGRGPIHMITMRAFQDPHLEEVGWENFLGMTVGQAVLWAATDVDPKNENPELTTSEPYVMGSHATGSGAWCSGPEDLSPPEYFWGYNRMTTVEGLFGAGDAVGGTPHAFSSGSFTEGRLAAKAACKYIDDGKAEGIVVTDAQINRRKEEIYKPLEHYKVYRNEIVAGDVNPHYINPKQGLDRLQKLMDEYCGGVTVNYMTNEKLLHIGLKKMRILEEDLESLAAKDTHELLRAWELKHRHRAAECVTHHTLFRKETRWPGYYYRGDAMKVDDENWHVLTVSRRDPKTGEYTMEKAPCYHLVADE
;
A
#
# COMPACT_ATOMS: atom_id res chain seq x y z
N ALA A 1 8.46 4.42 9.72
CA ALA A 1 8.86 3.15 9.08
C ALA A 1 7.75 2.49 8.27
N GLY A 2 6.50 2.47 8.77
CA GLY A 2 5.31 1.71 8.30
C GLY A 2 5.14 1.33 6.82
N GLY A 3 3.94 1.54 6.26
CA GLY A 3 3.63 1.16 4.89
C GLY A 3 4.48 1.88 3.83
N ALA A 4 4.13 1.69 2.57
CA ALA A 4 4.78 2.31 1.42
C ALA A 4 3.78 3.20 0.65
N SER A 5 3.94 4.50 0.84
CA SER A 5 3.34 5.58 0.05
C SER A 5 4.34 6.11 -0.98
N ASN A 6 3.84 6.77 -2.03
CA ASN A 6 4.66 7.36 -3.08
C ASN A 6 5.54 6.34 -3.84
N ILE A 7 5.19 5.05 -3.82
CA ILE A 7 5.79 4.04 -4.72
C ILE A 7 5.11 4.04 -6.10
N PHE A 8 3.84 4.48 -6.19
CA PHE A 8 3.15 4.78 -7.44
C PHE A 8 3.07 6.28 -7.68
N LYS A 9 2.94 6.68 -8.95
CA LYS A 9 2.70 8.06 -9.33
C LYS A 9 1.32 8.52 -8.82
N PRO A 10 1.24 9.60 -8.02
CA PRO A 10 -0.04 10.15 -7.57
C PRO A 10 -0.79 10.86 -8.70
N ARG A 11 -2.09 11.11 -8.50
CA ARG A 11 -2.90 11.89 -9.44
C ARG A 11 -2.41 13.33 -9.61
N SER A 12 -1.90 13.95 -8.55
CA SER A 12 -1.32 15.29 -8.58
C SER A 12 0.21 15.21 -8.50
N VAL A 13 0.91 15.74 -9.52
CA VAL A 13 2.37 15.56 -9.68
C VAL A 13 3.21 16.81 -9.37
N GLY A 14 2.55 17.95 -9.12
CA GLY A 14 3.19 19.17 -8.61
C GLY A 14 3.27 19.17 -7.07
N GLU A 15 2.93 20.29 -6.45
CA GLU A 15 2.86 20.41 -4.97
C GLU A 15 1.90 19.37 -4.36
N GLY A 16 0.81 19.06 -5.07
CA GLY A 16 -0.16 18.04 -4.67
C GLY A 16 0.40 16.61 -4.58
N SER A 17 1.63 16.34 -5.03
CA SER A 17 2.29 15.05 -4.82
C SER A 17 2.54 14.72 -3.34
N GLY A 18 2.55 15.74 -2.48
CA GLY A 18 2.54 15.57 -1.03
C GLY A 18 1.19 15.08 -0.48
N ARG A 19 0.10 15.25 -1.23
CA ARG A 19 -1.26 14.86 -0.84
C ARG A 19 -1.54 13.40 -1.20
N THR A 20 -0.79 12.50 -0.60
CA THR A 20 -1.17 11.08 -0.57
C THR A 20 -2.30 10.87 0.44
N TRP A 21 -3.18 9.89 0.22
CA TRP A 21 -4.19 9.50 1.21
C TRP A 21 -3.52 8.86 2.42
N TYR A 22 -2.60 7.92 2.18
CA TYR A 22 -1.81 7.34 3.25
C TYR A 22 -0.67 8.28 3.66
N ALA A 23 0.02 7.99 4.76
CA ALA A 23 1.05 8.89 5.28
C ALA A 23 2.19 9.13 4.25
N PRO A 24 2.49 10.39 3.85
CA PRO A 24 3.51 10.66 2.83
C PRO A 24 4.94 10.32 3.27
N TRP A 25 5.18 10.32 4.59
CA TRP A 25 6.43 9.89 5.22
C TRP A 25 6.57 8.37 5.38
N SER A 26 5.53 7.59 5.04
CA SER A 26 5.61 6.13 5.01
C SER A 26 6.36 5.67 3.76
N SER A 27 7.69 5.57 3.86
CA SER A 27 8.61 5.26 2.76
C SER A 27 8.84 3.76 2.51
N GLY A 28 8.05 2.88 3.12
CA GLY A 28 8.25 1.44 3.05
C GLY A 28 9.50 0.97 3.77
N SER A 29 10.02 1.75 4.74
CA SER A 29 11.24 1.37 5.48
C SER A 29 11.04 0.08 6.29
N ALA A 30 9.82 -0.17 6.80
CA ALA A 30 9.48 -1.42 7.45
C ALA A 30 9.64 -2.62 6.51
N TYR A 31 9.43 -2.44 5.20
CA TYR A 31 9.63 -3.50 4.21
C TYR A 31 11.07 -3.55 3.74
N GLY A 32 11.65 -2.42 3.32
CA GLY A 32 13.00 -2.36 2.76
C GLY A 32 14.05 -2.96 3.71
N LEU A 33 13.95 -2.67 5.01
CA LEU A 33 14.86 -3.23 6.01
C LEU A 33 14.66 -4.74 6.19
N LEU A 34 13.43 -5.20 6.34
CA LEU A 34 13.09 -6.62 6.54
C LEU A 34 13.47 -7.48 5.33
N ILE A 35 13.13 -7.01 4.12
CA ILE A 35 13.47 -7.70 2.87
C ILE A 35 14.99 -7.81 2.71
N ASN A 36 15.73 -6.73 2.97
CA ASN A 36 17.20 -6.76 2.88
C ASN A 36 17.84 -7.62 3.97
N ALA A 37 17.18 -7.81 5.12
CA ALA A 37 17.61 -8.75 6.15
C ALA A 37 17.30 -10.22 5.81
N GLY A 38 16.48 -10.48 4.79
CA GLY A 38 16.09 -11.82 4.36
C GLY A 38 14.85 -12.38 5.07
N ALA A 39 14.04 -11.51 5.69
CA ALA A 39 12.74 -11.90 6.21
C ALA A 39 11.82 -12.29 5.06
N LYS A 40 11.00 -13.33 5.28
CA LYS A 40 9.93 -13.67 4.35
C LYS A 40 8.86 -12.57 4.39
N MET A 41 8.33 -12.22 3.23
CA MET A 41 7.23 -11.27 3.07
C MET A 41 5.99 -12.02 2.57
N THR A 42 4.79 -11.54 2.88
CA THR A 42 3.54 -12.14 2.43
C THR A 42 2.58 -11.11 1.85
N GLN A 43 1.77 -11.54 0.89
CA GLN A 43 0.66 -10.76 0.31
C GLN A 43 1.07 -9.35 -0.13
N MET A 44 2.29 -9.15 -0.62
CA MET A 44 2.77 -7.82 -1.05
C MET A 44 2.09 -7.33 -2.33
N GLU A 45 1.43 -8.20 -3.08
CA GLU A 45 0.54 -7.86 -4.20
C GLU A 45 -0.77 -7.21 -3.77
N ASN A 46 -1.17 -7.39 -2.49
CA ASN A 46 -2.41 -6.87 -1.94
C ASN A 46 -2.28 -5.37 -1.62
N ARG A 47 -2.16 -4.56 -2.67
CA ARG A 47 -2.17 -3.09 -2.57
C ARG A 47 -3.59 -2.56 -2.39
N ILE A 48 -3.73 -1.39 -1.79
CA ILE A 48 -5.01 -0.72 -1.61
C ILE A 48 -5.16 0.44 -2.59
N VAL A 49 -6.32 0.53 -3.24
CA VAL A 49 -6.80 1.71 -3.98
C VAL A 49 -8.04 2.22 -3.26
N LEU A 50 -8.22 3.53 -3.18
CA LEU A 50 -9.28 4.10 -2.34
C LEU A 50 -10.15 5.07 -3.07
N ALA A 51 -11.46 4.83 -3.03
CA ALA A 51 -12.47 5.83 -3.34
C ALA A 51 -12.52 6.88 -2.22
N ARG A 52 -12.13 8.12 -2.51
CA ARG A 52 -12.12 9.26 -1.58
C ARG A 52 -12.58 10.52 -2.28
N PHE A 53 -12.84 11.57 -1.51
CA PHE A 53 -13.06 12.89 -2.10
C PHE A 53 -11.89 13.28 -2.98
N LYS A 54 -12.19 13.76 -4.18
CA LYS A 54 -11.21 13.99 -5.23
C LYS A 54 -10.16 15.02 -4.78
N ASP A 55 -8.91 14.75 -5.14
CA ASP A 55 -7.70 15.54 -4.86
C ASP A 55 -7.29 15.65 -3.37
N GLY A 56 -8.19 16.06 -2.48
CA GLY A 56 -7.90 16.19 -1.05
C GLY A 56 -7.86 14.86 -0.28
N TYR A 57 -8.41 13.80 -0.88
CA TYR A 57 -8.53 12.45 -0.32
C TYR A 57 -9.20 12.38 1.05
N GLY A 58 -10.19 13.25 1.28
CA GLY A 58 -10.98 13.26 2.50
C GLY A 58 -11.69 11.92 2.78
N PRO A 59 -11.85 11.56 4.06
CA PRO A 59 -12.48 10.31 4.48
C PRO A 59 -13.97 10.23 4.11
N VAL A 60 -14.36 9.12 3.48
CA VAL A 60 -15.76 8.83 3.10
C VAL A 60 -16.48 7.89 4.09
N GLY A 61 -15.76 7.33 5.07
CA GLY A 61 -16.31 6.33 6.00
C GLY A 61 -17.47 6.86 6.83
N ALA A 62 -17.32 8.03 7.47
CA ALA A 62 -18.40 8.67 8.21
C ALA A 62 -19.55 9.08 7.29
N TYR A 63 -19.26 9.53 6.06
CA TYR A 63 -20.28 9.91 5.09
C TYR A 63 -21.20 8.72 4.75
N PHE A 64 -20.63 7.57 4.40
CA PHE A 64 -21.43 6.37 4.13
C PHE A 64 -22.10 5.80 5.38
N LEU A 65 -21.36 5.63 6.48
CA LEU A 65 -21.81 4.85 7.62
C LEU A 65 -22.64 5.65 8.63
N HIS A 66 -22.30 6.93 8.84
CA HIS A 66 -22.97 7.79 9.82
C HIS A 66 -24.00 8.70 9.15
N LEU A 67 -23.60 9.45 8.12
CA LEU A 67 -24.49 10.37 7.40
C LEU A 67 -25.44 9.64 6.43
N LYS A 68 -25.22 8.34 6.19
CA LYS A 68 -26.02 7.50 5.27
C LYS A 68 -26.08 8.07 3.85
N THR A 69 -25.01 8.74 3.41
CA THR A 69 -24.88 9.19 2.03
C THR A 69 -24.64 8.01 1.09
N TYR A 70 -24.83 8.24 -0.19
CA TYR A 70 -24.61 7.27 -1.26
C TYR A 70 -23.92 7.95 -2.44
N THR A 71 -23.56 7.17 -3.47
CA THR A 71 -22.87 7.69 -4.65
C THR A 71 -23.75 7.65 -5.89
N GLN A 72 -23.55 8.61 -6.79
CA GLN A 72 -24.18 8.63 -8.11
C GLN A 72 -23.16 9.00 -9.18
N ASN A 73 -23.45 8.58 -10.41
CA ASN A 73 -22.69 8.97 -11.60
C ASN A 73 -23.11 10.38 -12.09
N CYS A 74 -22.56 10.85 -13.22
CA CYS A 74 -22.89 12.17 -13.76
C CYS A 74 -24.33 12.30 -14.29
N LEU A 75 -25.04 11.19 -14.42
CA LEU A 75 -26.45 11.12 -14.84
C LEU A 75 -27.41 11.11 -13.63
N GLY A 76 -26.88 11.16 -12.40
CA GLY A 76 -27.70 11.06 -11.18
C GLY A 76 -28.17 9.64 -10.87
N GLU A 77 -27.52 8.62 -11.43
CA GLU A 77 -27.91 7.22 -11.26
C GLU A 77 -27.03 6.51 -10.23
N GLU A 78 -27.63 5.57 -9.50
CA GLU A 78 -26.88 4.49 -8.84
C GLU A 78 -26.28 3.59 -9.94
N TYR A 79 -24.99 3.27 -9.82
CA TYR A 79 -24.22 2.62 -10.90
C TYR A 79 -23.66 1.25 -10.53
N GLU A 80 -23.52 0.91 -9.25
CA GLU A 80 -22.83 -0.29 -8.82
C GLU A 80 -23.61 -1.55 -9.17
N SER A 81 -24.94 -1.49 -9.00
CA SER A 81 -25.84 -2.59 -9.40
C SER A 81 -25.71 -2.94 -10.88
N LYS A 82 -25.37 -1.97 -11.75
CA LYS A 82 -25.16 -2.19 -13.18
C LYS A 82 -23.89 -3.00 -13.47
N TRP A 83 -22.88 -2.91 -12.61
CA TRP A 83 -21.58 -3.57 -12.81
C TRP A 83 -21.46 -4.90 -12.06
N PHE A 84 -22.26 -5.12 -11.01
CA PHE A 84 -22.20 -6.36 -10.22
C PHE A 84 -22.42 -7.65 -11.00
N PRO A 85 -23.32 -7.76 -12.00
CA PRO A 85 -23.52 -9.01 -12.72
C PRO A 85 -22.26 -9.51 -13.46
N GLU A 86 -21.54 -8.63 -14.16
CA GLU A 86 -20.29 -9.01 -14.84
C GLU A 86 -19.16 -9.23 -13.83
N LEU A 87 -19.10 -8.41 -12.76
CA LEU A 87 -18.12 -8.60 -11.71
C LEU A 87 -18.31 -9.95 -10.98
N GLN A 88 -19.55 -10.37 -10.73
CA GLN A 88 -19.86 -11.66 -10.11
C GLN A 88 -19.41 -12.83 -10.98
N LYS A 89 -19.46 -12.73 -12.31
CA LYS A 89 -18.88 -13.75 -13.20
C LYS A 89 -17.36 -13.85 -13.10
N MET A 90 -16.71 -12.78 -12.66
CA MET A 90 -15.27 -12.68 -12.54
C MET A 90 -14.76 -13.17 -11.19
N VAL A 91 -15.48 -12.85 -10.11
CA VAL A 91 -15.07 -13.22 -8.75
C VAL A 91 -15.80 -14.44 -8.20
N GLY A 92 -17.02 -14.73 -8.66
CA GLY A 92 -17.88 -15.77 -8.09
C GLY A 92 -18.94 -15.21 -7.13
N LYS A 93 -20.00 -16.00 -6.88
CA LYS A 93 -21.13 -15.58 -6.03
C LYS A 93 -20.72 -15.54 -4.56
N GLU A 94 -19.79 -16.40 -4.15
CA GLU A 94 -19.21 -16.46 -2.81
C GLU A 94 -18.53 -15.14 -2.37
N TYR A 95 -18.02 -14.35 -3.31
CA TYR A 95 -17.40 -13.05 -3.02
C TYR A 95 -18.30 -11.85 -3.30
N LEU A 96 -19.25 -11.98 -4.23
CA LEU A 96 -20.21 -10.93 -4.57
C LEU A 96 -21.62 -11.48 -4.66
N ASP A 97 -22.35 -11.40 -3.55
CA ASP A 97 -23.79 -11.69 -3.50
C ASP A 97 -24.54 -10.46 -2.96
N PRO A 98 -25.07 -9.60 -3.86
CA PRO A 98 -25.84 -8.43 -3.44
C PRO A 98 -27.10 -8.79 -2.65
N GLU A 99 -27.75 -9.92 -2.96
CA GLU A 99 -28.96 -10.36 -2.25
C GLU A 99 -28.61 -10.75 -0.81
N ALA A 100 -27.60 -11.59 -0.64
CA ALA A 100 -27.10 -11.96 0.69
C ALA A 100 -26.59 -10.74 1.45
N SER A 101 -25.91 -9.81 0.77
CA SER A 101 -25.43 -8.55 1.38
C SER A 101 -26.58 -7.70 1.91
N HIS A 102 -27.69 -7.60 1.16
CA HIS A 102 -28.89 -6.88 1.60
C HIS A 102 -29.60 -7.58 2.76
N LEU A 103 -29.69 -8.91 2.75
CA LEU A 103 -30.36 -9.68 3.79
C LEU A 103 -29.58 -9.71 5.11
N THR A 104 -28.26 -9.88 5.02
CA THR A 104 -27.38 -10.05 6.19
C THR A 104 -26.73 -8.75 6.66
N HIS A 105 -26.88 -7.67 5.90
CA HIS A 105 -26.12 -6.42 6.05
C HIS A 105 -24.60 -6.61 5.93
N ARG A 106 -24.14 -7.73 5.36
CA ARG A 106 -22.73 -7.97 5.06
C ARG A 106 -22.26 -6.92 4.06
N PRO A 107 -21.20 -6.15 4.36
CA PRO A 107 -20.69 -5.16 3.44
C PRO A 107 -20.03 -5.83 2.23
N ILE A 108 -20.27 -5.27 1.05
CA ILE A 108 -19.56 -5.67 -0.17
C ILE A 108 -18.06 -5.30 -0.02
N PRO A 109 -17.12 -6.20 -0.32
CA PRO A 109 -15.69 -5.92 -0.23
C PRO A 109 -15.28 -4.65 -0.97
N THR A 110 -14.40 -3.85 -0.35
CA THR A 110 -14.03 -2.51 -0.83
C THR A 110 -13.46 -2.51 -2.26
N CYS A 111 -12.67 -3.52 -2.62
CA CYS A 111 -12.15 -3.65 -3.99
C CYS A 111 -13.27 -3.78 -5.02
N LEU A 112 -14.32 -4.57 -4.74
CA LEU A 112 -15.45 -4.77 -5.65
C LEU A 112 -16.27 -3.50 -5.85
N ARG A 113 -16.42 -2.70 -4.79
CA ARG A 113 -17.01 -1.35 -4.86
C ARG A 113 -16.17 -0.41 -5.73
N ASN A 114 -14.84 -0.45 -5.58
CA ASN A 114 -13.94 0.31 -6.45
C ASN A 114 -14.01 -0.15 -7.91
N HIS A 115 -14.17 -1.46 -8.17
CA HIS A 115 -14.34 -1.96 -9.54
C HIS A 115 -15.52 -1.28 -10.22
N ALA A 116 -16.69 -1.22 -9.56
CA ALA A 116 -17.84 -0.53 -10.11
C ALA A 116 -17.57 0.95 -10.41
N LEU A 117 -16.89 1.67 -9.49
CA LEU A 117 -16.51 3.07 -9.68
C LEU A 117 -15.59 3.24 -10.90
N ILE A 118 -14.54 2.43 -10.99
CA ILE A 118 -13.57 2.47 -12.09
C ILE A 118 -14.23 2.15 -13.43
N SER A 119 -15.07 1.12 -13.47
CA SER A 119 -15.81 0.71 -14.67
C SER A 119 -16.77 1.80 -15.14
N GLU A 120 -17.45 2.48 -14.21
CA GLU A 120 -18.36 3.58 -14.53
C GLU A 120 -17.63 4.79 -15.14
N VAL A 121 -16.48 5.17 -14.57
CA VAL A 121 -15.63 6.22 -15.11
C VAL A 121 -15.06 5.84 -16.48
N ASN A 122 -14.59 4.60 -16.63
CA ASN A 122 -14.07 4.09 -17.92
C ASN A 122 -15.13 4.04 -19.02
N ALA A 123 -16.41 3.87 -18.65
CA ALA A 123 -17.53 3.93 -19.56
C ALA A 123 -17.97 5.37 -19.92
N GLY A 124 -17.22 6.39 -19.46
CA GLY A 124 -17.48 7.79 -19.76
C GLY A 124 -18.62 8.41 -18.95
N ARG A 125 -19.04 7.77 -17.85
CA ARG A 125 -20.16 8.22 -16.99
C ARG A 125 -19.70 8.83 -15.66
N GLY A 126 -18.42 9.20 -15.56
CA GLY A 126 -17.96 10.10 -14.49
C GLY A 126 -18.36 11.57 -14.75
N PRO A 127 -18.14 12.47 -13.79
CA PRO A 127 -17.62 12.24 -12.43
C PRO A 127 -18.58 11.45 -11.53
N ILE A 128 -18.03 10.87 -10.47
CA ILE A 128 -18.81 10.19 -9.43
C ILE A 128 -18.95 11.16 -8.26
N HIS A 129 -20.17 11.36 -7.77
CA HIS A 129 -20.45 12.28 -6.67
C HIS A 129 -20.85 11.53 -5.40
N MET A 130 -20.46 12.08 -4.24
CA MET A 130 -21.05 11.74 -2.96
C MET A 130 -22.29 12.61 -2.73
N ILE A 131 -23.44 12.02 -2.46
CA ILE A 131 -24.68 12.78 -2.27
C ILE A 131 -24.76 13.32 -0.85
N THR A 132 -24.29 14.55 -0.65
CA THR A 132 -24.18 15.23 0.66
C THR A 132 -25.32 16.21 0.91
N MET A 133 -25.88 16.83 -0.14
CA MET A 133 -26.81 17.96 -0.02
C MET A 133 -27.99 17.68 0.91
N ARG A 134 -28.51 16.45 0.92
CA ARG A 134 -29.61 16.05 1.82
C ARG A 134 -29.16 15.89 3.27
N ALA A 135 -28.04 15.21 3.50
CA ALA A 135 -27.53 14.95 4.85
C ALA A 135 -27.10 16.25 5.52
N PHE A 136 -26.47 17.16 4.78
CA PHE A 136 -25.95 18.43 5.29
C PHE A 136 -27.01 19.48 5.60
N GLN A 137 -28.30 19.21 5.32
CA GLN A 137 -29.39 20.05 5.84
C GLN A 137 -29.63 19.86 7.34
N ASP A 138 -29.24 18.71 7.89
CA ASP A 138 -29.29 18.47 9.33
C ASP A 138 -28.03 19.07 9.99
N PRO A 139 -28.16 20.05 10.91
CA PRO A 139 -27.02 20.71 11.54
C PRO A 139 -26.07 19.75 12.26
N HIS A 140 -26.59 18.66 12.85
CA HIS A 140 -25.76 17.67 13.51
C HIS A 140 -24.95 16.84 12.51
N LEU A 141 -25.58 16.41 11.41
CA LEU A 141 -24.88 15.67 10.36
C LEU A 141 -23.85 16.53 9.62
N GLU A 142 -24.13 17.82 9.45
CA GLU A 142 -23.16 18.79 8.97
C GLU A 142 -21.95 18.88 9.89
N GLU A 143 -22.17 19.06 11.20
CA GLU A 143 -21.11 19.12 12.21
C GLU A 143 -20.23 17.87 12.13
N VAL A 144 -20.83 16.69 12.16
CA VAL A 144 -20.09 15.42 12.02
C VAL A 144 -19.34 15.33 10.70
N GLY A 145 -19.93 15.79 9.60
CA GLY A 145 -19.28 15.84 8.28
C GLY A 145 -18.00 16.67 8.30
N TRP A 146 -18.05 17.86 8.89
CA TRP A 146 -16.89 18.75 9.04
C TRP A 146 -15.86 18.24 10.05
N GLU A 147 -16.29 17.78 11.21
CA GLU A 147 -15.40 17.20 12.23
C GLU A 147 -14.60 16.01 11.69
N ASN A 148 -15.22 15.19 10.84
CA ASN A 148 -14.55 14.07 10.19
C ASN A 148 -13.39 14.53 9.27
N PHE A 149 -13.46 15.72 8.68
CA PHE A 149 -12.32 16.29 7.96
C PHE A 149 -11.32 16.96 8.89
N LEU A 150 -11.78 17.79 9.81
CA LEU A 150 -10.91 18.55 10.72
C LEU A 150 -10.13 17.62 11.68
N GLY A 151 -10.70 16.46 12.01
CA GLY A 151 -10.09 15.47 12.91
C GLY A 151 -9.04 14.58 12.27
N MET A 152 -8.97 14.46 10.93
CA MET A 152 -8.00 13.56 10.28
C MET A 152 -7.46 13.98 8.90
N THR A 153 -8.15 14.85 8.16
CA THR A 153 -7.74 15.25 6.80
C THR A 153 -8.16 16.70 6.50
N VAL A 154 -7.55 17.65 7.23
CA VAL A 154 -7.77 19.10 7.06
C VAL A 154 -7.56 19.55 5.62
N GLY A 155 -6.69 18.88 4.85
CA GLY A 155 -6.48 19.18 3.43
C GLY A 155 -7.75 19.12 2.58
N GLN A 156 -8.73 18.26 2.93
CA GLN A 156 -10.02 18.23 2.22
C GLN A 156 -10.88 19.44 2.54
N ALA A 157 -10.92 19.86 3.81
CA ALA A 157 -11.65 21.06 4.23
C ALA A 157 -11.06 22.32 3.58
N VAL A 158 -9.73 22.42 3.53
CA VAL A 158 -9.04 23.52 2.83
C VAL A 158 -9.33 23.49 1.33
N LEU A 159 -9.35 22.31 0.70
CA LEU A 159 -9.69 22.19 -0.71
C LEU A 159 -11.11 22.70 -0.99
N TRP A 160 -12.10 22.27 -0.21
CA TRP A 160 -13.48 22.75 -0.37
C TRP A 160 -13.59 24.26 -0.18
N ALA A 161 -12.94 24.82 0.85
CA ALA A 161 -12.88 26.26 1.04
C ALA A 161 -12.20 27.00 -0.13
N ALA A 162 -11.15 26.42 -0.73
CA ALA A 162 -10.41 27.01 -1.84
C ALA A 162 -11.13 26.89 -3.20
N THR A 163 -12.15 26.03 -3.30
CA THR A 163 -12.88 25.72 -4.54
C THR A 163 -14.36 26.07 -4.47
N ASP A 164 -14.79 26.75 -3.39
CA ASP A 164 -16.18 27.17 -3.15
C ASP A 164 -17.18 25.98 -3.10
N VAL A 165 -16.70 24.83 -2.61
CA VAL A 165 -17.53 23.63 -2.44
C VAL A 165 -18.29 23.71 -1.13
N ASP A 166 -19.60 23.96 -1.21
CA ASP A 166 -20.51 23.86 -0.07
C ASP A 166 -21.32 22.55 -0.15
N PRO A 167 -21.04 21.54 0.70
CA PRO A 167 -21.73 20.25 0.69
C PRO A 167 -23.24 20.34 0.98
N LYS A 168 -23.77 21.48 1.42
CA LYS A 168 -25.22 21.77 1.50
C LYS A 168 -25.86 22.01 0.15
N ASN A 169 -25.11 22.62 -0.77
CA ASN A 169 -25.61 23.19 -2.01
C ASN A 169 -25.09 22.46 -3.25
N GLU A 170 -24.03 21.68 -3.12
CA GLU A 170 -23.50 20.82 -4.17
C GLU A 170 -22.99 19.48 -3.65
N ASN A 171 -22.96 18.48 -4.54
CA ASN A 171 -22.45 17.15 -4.22
C ASN A 171 -20.99 17.03 -4.67
N PRO A 172 -20.03 16.85 -3.75
CA PRO A 172 -18.61 16.81 -4.08
C PRO A 172 -18.19 15.53 -4.83
N GLU A 173 -17.16 15.66 -5.66
CA GLU A 173 -16.60 14.57 -6.47
C GLU A 173 -15.80 13.56 -5.67
N LEU A 174 -15.89 12.30 -6.08
CA LEU A 174 -15.06 11.19 -5.64
C LEU A 174 -14.12 10.74 -6.76
N THR A 175 -12.97 10.20 -6.37
CA THR A 175 -12.04 9.52 -7.26
C THR A 175 -11.37 8.34 -6.56
N THR A 176 -10.75 7.46 -7.33
CA THR A 176 -9.87 6.41 -6.80
C THR A 176 -8.43 6.90 -6.71
N SER A 177 -7.74 6.70 -5.60
CA SER A 177 -6.33 7.08 -5.42
C SER A 177 -5.37 6.29 -6.32
N GLU A 178 -4.10 6.68 -6.34
CA GLU A 178 -3.01 5.75 -6.67
C GLU A 178 -2.91 4.61 -5.63
N PRO A 179 -2.29 3.47 -5.97
CA PRO A 179 -2.15 2.38 -5.00
C PRO A 179 -1.19 2.68 -3.85
N TYR A 180 -1.50 2.17 -2.66
CA TYR A 180 -0.61 2.13 -1.49
C TYR A 180 -0.39 0.68 -1.03
N VAL A 181 0.72 0.40 -0.36
CA VAL A 181 1.03 -0.95 0.15
C VAL A 181 1.24 -0.85 1.65
N MET A 182 0.44 -1.59 2.41
CA MET A 182 0.43 -1.51 3.86
C MET A 182 -0.25 -2.73 4.49
N GLY A 183 0.06 -2.99 5.77
CA GLY A 183 -0.37 -4.19 6.49
C GLY A 183 -1.48 -3.97 7.52
N SER A 184 -1.70 -2.73 7.97
CA SER A 184 -2.60 -2.47 9.10
C SER A 184 -4.03 -2.05 8.73
N HIS A 185 -4.29 -1.48 7.56
CA HIS A 185 -5.63 -0.99 7.14
C HIS A 185 -6.39 -2.08 6.39
N ALA A 186 -6.90 -1.85 5.18
CA ALA A 186 -7.80 -2.82 4.52
C ALA A 186 -7.04 -3.91 3.75
N THR A 187 -5.71 -3.89 3.81
CA THR A 187 -4.82 -4.83 3.13
C THR A 187 -3.79 -5.35 4.10
N GLY A 188 -3.33 -6.58 3.87
CA GLY A 188 -2.43 -7.32 4.75
C GLY A 188 -1.06 -7.56 4.12
N SER A 189 -0.45 -6.56 3.48
CA SER A 189 0.91 -6.67 2.93
C SER A 189 1.96 -6.44 4.02
N GLY A 190 2.95 -7.33 4.15
CA GLY A 190 4.05 -7.13 5.08
C GLY A 190 4.88 -8.38 5.32
N ALA A 191 5.60 -8.42 6.43
CA ALA A 191 6.42 -9.56 6.80
C ALA A 191 5.56 -10.77 7.19
N TRP A 192 6.05 -11.96 6.83
CA TRP A 192 5.53 -13.22 7.29
C TRP A 192 5.98 -13.46 8.73
N CYS A 193 5.03 -13.41 9.66
CA CYS A 193 5.30 -13.44 11.09
C CYS A 193 4.59 -14.61 11.77
N SER A 194 5.22 -15.15 12.82
CA SER A 194 4.65 -16.24 13.61
C SER A 194 3.37 -15.77 14.27
N GLY A 195 2.35 -16.61 14.27
CA GLY A 195 1.16 -16.40 15.08
C GLY A 195 1.36 -16.78 16.54
N PRO A 196 0.31 -16.68 17.37
CA PRO A 196 0.31 -17.14 18.75
C PRO A 196 0.11 -18.67 18.83
N GLU A 197 0.71 -19.31 19.84
CA GLU A 197 0.76 -20.77 20.02
C GLU A 197 -0.64 -21.43 20.10
N ASP A 198 -1.61 -20.74 20.68
CA ASP A 198 -2.95 -21.25 20.97
C ASP A 198 -3.91 -21.23 19.78
N LEU A 199 -3.59 -20.48 18.71
CA LEU A 199 -4.46 -20.33 17.54
C LEU A 199 -3.80 -20.77 16.23
N SER A 200 -2.47 -20.76 16.17
CA SER A 200 -1.77 -20.93 14.90
C SER A 200 -1.66 -22.40 14.52
N PRO A 201 -1.94 -22.75 13.25
CA PRO A 201 -1.53 -24.03 12.70
C PRO A 201 -0.01 -24.25 12.87
N PRO A 202 0.47 -25.50 12.93
CA PRO A 202 1.89 -25.80 13.16
C PRO A 202 2.85 -25.08 12.20
N GLU A 203 2.46 -24.91 10.93
CA GLU A 203 3.27 -24.22 9.91
C GLU A 203 3.36 -22.71 10.14
N TYR A 204 2.42 -22.12 10.87
CA TYR A 204 2.28 -20.67 11.11
C TYR A 204 2.78 -20.27 12.50
N PHE A 205 3.37 -21.21 13.22
CA PHE A 205 3.97 -21.00 14.54
C PHE A 205 5.41 -21.48 14.58
N TRP A 206 6.34 -20.54 14.84
CA TRP A 206 7.76 -20.87 14.99
C TRP A 206 8.38 -20.24 16.25
N GLY A 207 7.57 -20.12 17.31
CA GLY A 207 8.04 -19.89 18.67
C GLY A 207 7.53 -18.61 19.31
N TYR A 208 7.76 -17.45 18.69
CA TYR A 208 7.47 -16.16 19.30
C TYR A 208 6.48 -15.36 18.47
N ASN A 209 5.33 -15.02 19.06
CA ASN A 209 4.29 -14.27 18.37
C ASN A 209 4.84 -12.97 17.77
N ARG A 210 4.54 -12.74 16.49
CA ARG A 210 4.98 -11.59 15.67
C ARG A 210 6.47 -11.51 15.36
N MET A 211 7.24 -12.57 15.65
CA MET A 211 8.60 -12.73 15.13
C MET A 211 8.54 -13.05 13.64
N THR A 212 9.38 -12.39 12.84
CA THR A 212 9.55 -12.70 11.42
C THR A 212 10.29 -14.04 11.25
N THR A 213 10.59 -14.43 10.01
CA THR A 213 11.47 -15.58 9.75
C THR A 213 12.96 -15.30 9.97
N VAL A 214 13.32 -14.06 10.33
CA VAL A 214 14.67 -13.72 10.84
C VAL A 214 14.58 -13.76 12.36
N GLU A 215 15.38 -14.62 12.98
CA GLU A 215 15.38 -14.80 14.43
C GLU A 215 15.69 -13.49 15.18
N GLY A 216 14.94 -13.22 16.24
CA GLY A 216 15.07 -12.01 17.04
C GLY A 216 14.51 -10.74 16.40
N LEU A 217 13.99 -10.79 15.17
CA LEU A 217 13.41 -9.65 14.47
C LEU A 217 11.88 -9.72 14.47
N PHE A 218 11.25 -8.71 15.08
CA PHE A 218 9.80 -8.63 15.27
C PHE A 218 9.18 -7.49 14.44
N GLY A 219 7.90 -7.62 14.11
CA GLY A 219 7.12 -6.59 13.43
C GLY A 219 5.78 -6.31 14.13
N ALA A 220 5.20 -5.15 13.87
CA ALA A 220 3.83 -4.80 14.26
C ALA A 220 3.23 -3.74 13.32
N GLY A 221 1.90 -3.66 13.27
CA GLY A 221 1.19 -2.71 12.43
C GLY A 221 1.51 -2.96 10.96
N ASP A 222 1.81 -1.92 10.19
CA ASP A 222 2.10 -2.07 8.76
C ASP A 222 3.27 -3.00 8.43
N ALA A 223 4.19 -3.25 9.36
CA ALA A 223 5.33 -4.12 9.11
C ALA A 223 4.90 -5.59 8.91
N VAL A 224 3.75 -5.99 9.44
CA VAL A 224 3.26 -7.38 9.44
C VAL A 224 2.24 -7.58 8.33
N GLY A 225 2.36 -8.69 7.62
CA GLY A 225 1.39 -9.11 6.60
C GLY A 225 0.42 -10.18 7.11
N GLY A 226 -0.64 -10.44 6.35
CA GLY A 226 -1.64 -11.47 6.65
C GLY A 226 -2.66 -11.09 7.73
N THR A 227 -2.51 -9.95 8.42
CA THR A 227 -3.42 -9.49 9.49
C THR A 227 -4.00 -8.09 9.21
N PRO A 228 -4.78 -7.91 8.13
CA PRO A 228 -5.41 -6.62 7.84
C PRO A 228 -6.45 -6.23 8.92
N HIS A 229 -6.97 -5.03 8.79
CA HIS A 229 -8.01 -4.40 9.63
C HIS A 229 -7.59 -4.17 11.09
N ALA A 230 -6.28 -4.02 11.33
CA ALA A 230 -5.76 -3.61 12.62
C ALA A 230 -6.04 -2.12 12.92
N PHE A 231 -5.95 -1.24 11.92
CA PHE A 231 -6.04 0.22 12.06
C PHE A 231 -5.16 0.75 13.22
N SER A 232 -5.54 1.86 13.84
CA SER A 232 -4.77 2.47 14.94
C SER A 232 -4.72 1.58 16.20
N SER A 233 -5.88 1.12 16.67
CA SER A 233 -6.01 0.35 17.91
C SER A 233 -5.40 -1.04 17.81
N GLY A 234 -5.63 -1.75 16.71
CA GLY A 234 -5.04 -3.05 16.43
C GLY A 234 -3.55 -2.96 16.18
N SER A 235 -3.05 -1.95 15.47
CA SER A 235 -1.59 -1.76 15.29
C SER A 235 -0.89 -1.53 16.64
N PHE A 236 -1.48 -0.70 17.50
CA PHE A 236 -0.97 -0.50 18.86
C PHE A 236 -0.99 -1.81 19.67
N THR A 237 -2.05 -2.59 19.52
CA THR A 237 -2.20 -3.89 20.21
C THR A 237 -1.19 -4.92 19.70
N GLU A 238 -0.99 -5.03 18.38
CA GLU A 238 0.07 -5.87 17.81
C GLU A 238 1.45 -5.49 18.33
N GLY A 239 1.72 -4.19 18.49
CA GLY A 239 2.96 -3.72 19.10
C GLY A 239 3.14 -4.23 20.52
N ARG A 240 2.08 -4.26 21.33
CA ARG A 240 2.11 -4.83 22.70
C ARG A 240 2.38 -6.34 22.68
N LEU A 241 1.77 -7.07 21.74
CA LEU A 241 1.97 -8.51 21.58
C LEU A 241 3.41 -8.84 21.17
N ALA A 242 3.92 -8.14 20.16
CA ALA A 242 5.29 -8.28 19.69
C ALA A 242 6.30 -7.92 20.80
N ALA A 243 6.06 -6.85 21.57
CA ALA A 243 6.92 -6.46 22.68
C ALA A 243 6.97 -7.52 23.78
N LYS A 244 5.81 -8.08 24.18
CA LYS A 244 5.77 -9.17 25.17
C LYS A 244 6.54 -10.40 24.68
N ALA A 245 6.38 -10.75 23.40
CA ALA A 245 7.08 -11.89 22.80
C ALA A 245 8.60 -11.65 22.69
N ALA A 246 9.02 -10.43 22.37
CA ALA A 246 10.43 -10.04 22.32
C ALA A 246 11.09 -10.09 23.70
N CYS A 247 10.42 -9.64 24.77
CA CYS A 247 10.91 -9.82 26.14
C CYS A 247 11.09 -11.30 26.46
N LYS A 248 10.11 -12.14 26.15
CA LYS A 248 10.22 -13.59 26.35
C LYS A 248 11.38 -14.20 25.55
N TYR A 249 11.61 -13.77 24.31
CA TYR A 249 12.74 -14.20 23.50
C TYR A 249 14.09 -13.93 24.19
N ILE A 250 14.22 -12.77 24.83
CA ILE A 250 15.40 -12.39 25.60
C ILE A 250 15.50 -13.24 26.88
N ASP A 251 14.41 -13.37 27.65
CA ASP A 251 14.38 -14.12 28.91
C ASP A 251 14.67 -15.62 28.72
N ASP A 252 14.30 -16.18 27.57
CA ASP A 252 14.60 -17.56 27.17
C ASP A 252 16.06 -17.73 26.68
N GLY A 253 16.91 -16.69 26.76
CA GLY A 253 18.31 -16.71 26.35
C GLY A 253 18.53 -16.70 24.83
N LYS A 254 17.49 -16.53 24.00
CA LYS A 254 17.61 -16.60 22.53
C LYS A 254 18.31 -15.39 21.92
N ALA A 255 18.44 -14.31 22.67
CA ALA A 255 19.20 -13.14 22.26
C ALA A 255 20.70 -13.23 22.61
N GLU A 256 21.12 -14.28 23.35
CA GLU A 256 22.52 -14.47 23.72
C GLU A 256 23.40 -14.66 22.47
N GLY A 257 24.51 -13.93 22.41
CA GLY A 257 25.45 -14.02 21.29
C GLY A 257 25.13 -13.13 20.09
N ILE A 258 24.06 -12.32 20.11
CA ILE A 258 23.85 -11.27 19.11
C ILE A 258 24.94 -10.19 19.31
N VAL A 259 25.91 -10.17 18.40
CA VAL A 259 27.04 -9.23 18.43
C VAL A 259 27.12 -8.48 17.11
N VAL A 260 27.22 -7.15 17.20
CA VAL A 260 27.53 -6.28 16.06
C VAL A 260 29.00 -5.91 16.11
N THR A 261 29.75 -6.23 15.06
CA THR A 261 31.19 -5.96 14.98
C THR A 261 31.50 -4.56 14.48
N ASP A 262 32.66 -4.02 14.85
CA ASP A 262 33.13 -2.73 14.33
C ASP A 262 33.22 -2.73 12.79
N ALA A 263 33.57 -3.87 12.19
CA ALA A 263 33.59 -4.02 10.74
C ALA A 263 32.19 -3.86 10.12
N GLN A 264 31.14 -4.37 10.78
CA GLN A 264 29.76 -4.16 10.34
C GLN A 264 29.34 -2.69 10.49
N ILE A 265 29.70 -2.05 11.62
CA ILE A 265 29.39 -0.64 11.89
C ILE A 265 30.07 0.27 10.86
N ASN A 266 31.36 0.09 10.63
CA ASN A 266 32.14 0.91 9.70
C ASN A 266 31.63 0.76 8.27
N ARG A 267 31.35 -0.46 7.80
CA ARG A 267 30.75 -0.69 6.49
C ARG A 267 29.40 0.02 6.36
N ARG A 268 28.52 -0.08 7.36
CA ARG A 268 27.22 0.62 7.33
C ARG A 268 27.38 2.14 7.37
N LYS A 269 28.36 2.66 8.11
CA LYS A 269 28.68 4.09 8.13
C LYS A 269 29.09 4.59 6.74
N GLU A 270 29.98 3.87 6.06
CA GLU A 270 30.39 4.20 4.69
C GLU A 270 29.19 4.20 3.74
N GLU A 271 28.36 3.15 3.77
CA GLU A 271 27.14 3.06 2.96
C GLU A 271 26.18 4.23 3.25
N ILE A 272 25.92 4.51 4.54
CA ILE A 272 25.01 5.58 4.99
C ILE A 272 25.44 6.92 4.44
N TYR A 273 26.73 7.28 4.53
CA TYR A 273 27.20 8.61 4.14
C TYR A 273 27.64 8.70 2.67
N LYS A 274 27.68 7.59 1.92
CA LYS A 274 28.04 7.55 0.50
C LYS A 274 27.33 8.63 -0.34
N PRO A 275 26.01 8.89 -0.22
CA PRO A 275 25.36 9.95 -1.02
C PRO A 275 25.88 11.36 -0.75
N LEU A 276 26.30 11.68 0.48
CA LEU A 276 26.91 12.98 0.79
C LEU A 276 28.30 13.10 0.17
N GLU A 277 29.11 12.06 0.26
CA GLU A 277 30.43 12.04 -0.36
C GLU A 277 30.34 12.10 -1.89
N HIS A 278 29.37 11.39 -2.47
CA HIS A 278 29.12 11.40 -3.91
C HIS A 278 28.76 12.80 -4.41
N TYR A 279 27.90 13.53 -3.68
CA TYR A 279 27.61 14.93 -3.97
C TYR A 279 28.86 15.81 -3.87
N LYS A 280 29.67 15.67 -2.80
CA LYS A 280 30.89 16.47 -2.62
C LYS A 280 31.86 16.35 -3.79
N VAL A 281 32.01 15.15 -4.35
CA VAL A 281 32.91 14.88 -5.48
C VAL A 281 32.39 15.49 -6.77
N TYR A 282 31.14 15.24 -7.13
CA TYR A 282 30.62 15.54 -8.48
C TYR A 282 29.77 16.80 -8.60
N ARG A 283 29.52 17.53 -7.50
CA ARG A 283 28.69 18.77 -7.51
C ARG A 283 29.17 19.86 -8.48
N ASN A 284 30.45 19.86 -8.84
CA ASN A 284 31.05 20.88 -9.72
C ASN A 284 31.07 20.47 -11.20
N GLU A 285 30.54 19.29 -11.55
CA GLU A 285 30.38 18.84 -12.94
C GLU A 285 29.23 19.58 -13.67
N ILE A 286 28.48 20.40 -12.94
CA ILE A 286 27.43 21.28 -13.45
C ILE A 286 27.59 22.68 -12.87
N VAL A 287 27.17 23.70 -13.63
CA VAL A 287 27.26 25.11 -13.20
C VAL A 287 25.95 25.65 -12.63
N ALA A 288 24.82 25.00 -12.90
CA ALA A 288 23.50 25.36 -12.39
C ALA A 288 22.51 24.20 -12.52
N GLY A 289 21.46 24.22 -11.69
CA GLY A 289 20.39 23.22 -11.69
C GLY A 289 20.78 21.89 -11.04
N ASP A 290 19.97 20.86 -11.30
CA ASP A 290 20.09 19.55 -10.66
C ASP A 290 20.45 18.41 -11.63
N VAL A 291 20.72 18.72 -12.90
CA VAL A 291 20.94 17.71 -13.96
C VAL A 291 22.42 17.38 -14.06
N ASN A 292 22.89 16.43 -13.23
CA ASN A 292 24.29 15.99 -13.20
C ASN A 292 24.48 14.65 -13.93
N PRO A 293 25.52 14.47 -14.76
CA PRO A 293 25.75 13.20 -15.47
C PRO A 293 26.30 12.07 -14.58
N HIS A 294 26.81 12.38 -13.38
CA HIS A 294 27.42 11.40 -12.47
C HIS A 294 26.47 10.89 -11.39
N TYR A 295 25.38 11.60 -11.11
CA TYR A 295 24.44 11.20 -10.06
C TYR A 295 23.00 11.57 -10.39
N ILE A 296 22.09 10.89 -9.70
CA ILE A 296 20.70 11.32 -9.57
C ILE A 296 20.46 11.83 -8.15
N ASN A 297 19.62 12.85 -8.02
CA ASN A 297 19.12 13.27 -6.72
C ASN A 297 17.91 12.41 -6.28
N PRO A 298 17.52 12.43 -4.99
CA PRO A 298 16.43 11.58 -4.51
C PRO A 298 15.08 11.84 -5.18
N LYS A 299 14.79 13.09 -5.59
CA LYS A 299 13.54 13.43 -6.29
C LYS A 299 13.49 12.84 -7.69
N GLN A 300 14.57 12.95 -8.45
CA GLN A 300 14.70 12.37 -9.79
C GLN A 300 14.54 10.84 -9.75
N GLY A 301 15.16 10.19 -8.77
CA GLY A 301 15.01 8.75 -8.55
C GLY A 301 13.59 8.35 -8.15
N LEU A 302 12.92 9.14 -7.30
CA LEU A 302 11.53 8.91 -6.90
C LEU A 302 10.56 9.06 -8.09
N ASP A 303 10.72 10.10 -8.89
CA ASP A 303 9.88 10.33 -10.09
C ASP A 303 10.02 9.17 -11.08
N ARG A 304 11.25 8.68 -11.25
CA ARG A 304 11.52 7.51 -12.08
C ARG A 304 10.85 6.26 -11.51
N LEU A 305 11.00 5.97 -10.22
CA LEU A 305 10.35 4.83 -9.56
C LEU A 305 8.82 4.88 -9.72
N GLN A 306 8.22 6.04 -9.44
CA GLN A 306 6.79 6.25 -9.54
C GLN A 306 6.26 6.01 -10.95
N LYS A 307 6.98 6.49 -11.98
CA LYS A 307 6.65 6.23 -13.37
C LYS A 307 6.70 4.72 -13.69
N LEU A 308 7.73 4.02 -13.23
CA LEU A 308 7.85 2.58 -13.47
C LEU A 308 6.68 1.80 -12.84
N MET A 309 6.34 2.09 -11.59
CA MET A 309 5.23 1.42 -10.92
C MET A 309 3.88 1.76 -11.54
N ASP A 310 3.70 3.02 -11.95
CA ASP A 310 2.46 3.48 -12.56
C ASP A 310 2.18 2.82 -13.91
N GLU A 311 3.18 2.75 -14.78
CA GLU A 311 3.02 2.24 -16.16
C GLU A 311 3.08 0.71 -16.26
N TYR A 312 3.82 0.04 -15.37
CA TYR A 312 4.09 -1.40 -15.49
C TYR A 312 3.47 -2.26 -14.39
N CYS A 313 3.21 -1.71 -13.20
CA CYS A 313 2.71 -2.47 -12.05
C CYS A 313 1.26 -2.10 -11.68
N GLY A 314 0.49 -1.56 -12.62
CA GLY A 314 -0.93 -1.26 -12.43
C GLY A 314 -1.19 -0.02 -11.57
N GLY A 315 -0.62 1.13 -11.97
CA GLY A 315 -1.00 2.41 -11.37
C GLY A 315 -2.23 3.03 -12.01
N VAL A 316 -2.46 4.29 -11.65
CA VAL A 316 -3.66 5.05 -12.03
C VAL A 316 -3.70 5.33 -13.53
N THR A 317 -2.56 5.57 -14.19
CA THR A 317 -2.51 5.92 -15.62
C THR A 317 -2.97 4.77 -16.53
N VAL A 318 -2.88 3.53 -16.05
CA VAL A 318 -3.30 2.32 -16.76
C VAL A 318 -4.58 1.71 -16.18
N ASN A 319 -5.36 2.49 -15.44
CA ASN A 319 -6.59 2.03 -14.75
C ASN A 319 -6.36 0.75 -13.94
N TYR A 320 -5.22 0.69 -13.25
CA TYR A 320 -4.81 -0.41 -12.37
C TYR A 320 -4.58 -1.75 -13.09
N MET A 321 -4.50 -1.73 -14.42
CA MET A 321 -4.27 -2.92 -15.26
C MET A 321 -2.78 -3.23 -15.39
N THR A 322 -2.42 -4.50 -15.30
CA THR A 322 -1.09 -5.02 -15.65
C THR A 322 -1.18 -6.43 -16.24
N ASN A 323 -0.06 -6.99 -16.68
CA ASN A 323 0.07 -8.37 -17.15
C ASN A 323 1.52 -8.84 -17.02
N GLU A 324 1.78 -10.12 -17.27
CA GLU A 324 3.10 -10.72 -17.18
C GLU A 324 4.19 -9.96 -17.97
N LYS A 325 3.89 -9.53 -19.20
CA LYS A 325 4.86 -8.80 -20.05
C LYS A 325 5.23 -7.45 -19.45
N LEU A 326 4.24 -6.68 -18.99
CA LEU A 326 4.47 -5.39 -18.35
C LEU A 326 5.30 -5.54 -17.06
N LEU A 327 4.96 -6.53 -16.23
CA LEU A 327 5.67 -6.79 -14.98
C LEU A 327 7.14 -7.18 -15.22
N HIS A 328 7.43 -8.02 -16.22
CA HIS A 328 8.81 -8.34 -16.59
C HIS A 328 9.60 -7.12 -17.09
N ILE A 329 8.97 -6.24 -17.89
CA ILE A 329 9.59 -4.98 -18.31
C ILE A 329 9.85 -4.07 -17.10
N GLY A 330 8.88 -3.98 -16.18
CA GLY A 330 9.00 -3.24 -14.93
C GLY A 330 10.19 -3.71 -14.09
N LEU A 331 10.31 -5.03 -13.85
CA LEU A 331 11.43 -5.63 -13.12
C LEU A 331 12.78 -5.36 -13.80
N LYS A 332 12.85 -5.51 -15.13
CA LYS A 332 14.08 -5.17 -15.89
C LYS A 332 14.50 -3.71 -15.68
N LYS A 333 13.55 -2.77 -15.73
CA LYS A 333 13.83 -1.33 -15.55
C LYS A 333 14.15 -0.97 -14.10
N MET A 334 13.52 -1.64 -13.14
CA MET A 334 13.81 -1.47 -11.71
C MET A 334 15.21 -1.98 -11.35
N ARG A 335 15.72 -3.02 -12.01
CA ARG A 335 17.10 -3.48 -11.86
C ARG A 335 18.10 -2.41 -12.30
N ILE A 336 17.87 -1.77 -13.45
CA ILE A 336 18.69 -0.64 -13.91
C ILE A 336 18.59 0.52 -12.91
N LEU A 337 17.39 0.82 -12.40
CA LEU A 337 17.24 1.83 -11.35
C LEU A 337 18.03 1.46 -10.10
N GLU A 338 18.04 0.19 -9.67
CA GLU A 338 18.81 -0.26 -8.51
C GLU A 338 20.31 0.00 -8.66
N GLU A 339 20.86 -0.23 -9.86
CA GLU A 339 22.25 0.13 -10.20
C GLU A 339 22.46 1.65 -10.07
N ASP A 340 21.54 2.46 -10.59
CA ASP A 340 21.61 3.92 -10.50
C ASP A 340 21.46 4.47 -9.06
N LEU A 341 20.79 3.73 -8.16
CA LEU A 341 20.67 4.10 -6.75
C LEU A 341 22.01 4.05 -6.00
N GLU A 342 23.01 3.36 -6.55
CA GLU A 342 24.39 3.40 -6.04
C GLU A 342 25.13 4.69 -6.39
N SER A 343 24.56 5.47 -7.32
CA SER A 343 25.03 6.79 -7.73
C SER A 343 24.12 7.91 -7.23
N LEU A 344 23.38 7.71 -6.13
CA LEU A 344 22.64 8.79 -5.49
C LEU A 344 23.57 9.86 -4.93
N ALA A 345 23.15 11.12 -5.00
CA ALA A 345 23.80 12.24 -4.34
C ALA A 345 22.82 12.97 -3.41
N ALA A 346 23.32 13.41 -2.25
CA ALA A 346 22.56 14.21 -1.29
C ALA A 346 23.38 15.43 -0.87
N LYS A 347 22.79 16.63 -0.98
CA LYS A 347 23.51 17.87 -0.65
C LYS A 347 23.56 18.19 0.84
N ASP A 348 22.65 17.63 1.61
CA ASP A 348 22.50 17.83 3.05
C ASP A 348 21.87 16.59 3.73
N THR A 349 21.68 16.66 5.05
CA THR A 349 21.12 15.56 5.84
C THR A 349 19.65 15.28 5.53
N HIS A 350 18.90 16.26 5.02
CA HIS A 350 17.52 16.04 4.60
C HIS A 350 17.46 15.24 3.30
N GLU A 351 18.27 15.60 2.30
CA GLU A 351 18.38 14.80 1.08
C GLU A 351 19.00 13.42 1.36
N LEU A 352 19.87 13.31 2.36
CA LEU A 352 20.38 12.01 2.77
C LEU A 352 19.24 11.10 3.30
N LEU A 353 18.35 11.64 4.13
CA LEU A 353 17.13 10.93 4.53
C LEU A 353 16.31 10.52 3.30
N ARG A 354 16.07 11.44 2.35
CA ARG A 354 15.30 11.16 1.13
C ARG A 354 15.96 10.09 0.24
N ALA A 355 17.28 10.06 0.17
CA ALA A 355 18.04 9.04 -0.56
C ALA A 355 17.78 7.63 0.02
N TRP A 356 17.82 7.49 1.36
CA TRP A 356 17.52 6.22 2.02
C TRP A 356 16.06 5.82 1.91
N GLU A 357 15.13 6.78 2.07
CA GLU A 357 13.71 6.52 1.84
C GLU A 357 13.41 6.09 0.39
N LEU A 358 14.13 6.63 -0.60
CA LEU A 358 14.02 6.18 -1.99
C LEU A 358 14.48 4.73 -2.15
N LYS A 359 15.64 4.35 -1.56
CA LYS A 359 16.11 2.96 -1.57
C LYS A 359 15.08 2.00 -0.94
N HIS A 360 14.43 2.42 0.15
CA HIS A 360 13.38 1.62 0.79
C HIS A 360 12.12 1.51 -0.08
N ARG A 361 11.68 2.60 -0.71
CA ARG A 361 10.56 2.60 -1.65
C ARG A 361 10.82 1.69 -2.86
N HIS A 362 12.03 1.75 -3.42
CA HIS A 362 12.44 0.86 -4.52
C HIS A 362 12.33 -0.61 -4.12
N ARG A 363 12.87 -1.00 -2.95
CA ARG A 363 12.80 -2.39 -2.51
C ARG A 363 11.36 -2.86 -2.27
N ALA A 364 10.53 -2.04 -1.66
CA ALA A 364 9.12 -2.35 -1.48
C ALA A 364 8.40 -2.53 -2.83
N ALA A 365 8.64 -1.62 -3.79
CA ALA A 365 8.06 -1.65 -5.13
C ALA A 365 8.48 -2.90 -5.94
N GLU A 366 9.74 -3.29 -5.83
CA GLU A 366 10.26 -4.51 -6.46
C GLU A 366 9.55 -5.76 -5.89
N CYS A 367 9.45 -5.87 -4.56
CA CYS A 367 8.77 -6.99 -3.90
C CYS A 367 7.28 -7.08 -4.28
N VAL A 368 6.58 -5.95 -4.32
CA VAL A 368 5.19 -5.86 -4.81
C VAL A 368 5.07 -6.39 -6.25
N THR A 369 6.02 -6.03 -7.11
CA THR A 369 6.02 -6.45 -8.51
C THR A 369 6.27 -7.96 -8.67
N HIS A 370 7.19 -8.53 -7.89
CA HIS A 370 7.41 -9.99 -7.85
C HIS A 370 6.17 -10.74 -7.37
N HIS A 371 5.54 -10.30 -6.29
CA HIS A 371 4.30 -10.89 -5.78
C HIS A 371 3.15 -10.79 -6.82
N THR A 372 3.02 -9.62 -7.46
CA THR A 372 2.01 -9.40 -8.52
C THR A 372 2.23 -10.32 -9.73
N LEU A 373 3.49 -10.56 -10.10
CA LEU A 373 3.87 -11.43 -11.22
C LEU A 373 3.61 -12.90 -10.90
N PHE A 374 3.89 -13.31 -9.65
CA PHE A 374 3.74 -14.67 -9.18
C PHE A 374 2.27 -15.10 -9.14
N ARG A 375 1.38 -14.30 -8.54
CA ARG A 375 -0.07 -14.60 -8.46
C ARG A 375 -0.72 -14.54 -9.84
N LYS A 376 -1.21 -15.68 -10.36
CA LYS A 376 -1.84 -15.81 -11.69
C LYS A 376 -3.37 -15.76 -11.62
N GLU A 377 -3.90 -14.73 -10.99
CA GLU A 377 -5.33 -14.43 -10.92
C GLU A 377 -5.54 -12.93 -10.64
N THR A 378 -6.80 -12.48 -10.67
CA THR A 378 -7.22 -11.16 -10.18
C THR A 378 -8.10 -11.33 -8.95
N ARG A 379 -7.46 -11.44 -7.78
CA ARG A 379 -8.14 -11.63 -6.49
C ARG A 379 -8.89 -10.39 -6.00
N TRP A 380 -8.33 -9.21 -6.23
CA TRP A 380 -8.86 -7.94 -5.72
C TRP A 380 -9.13 -6.95 -6.87
N PRO A 381 -10.08 -7.25 -7.77
CA PRO A 381 -10.42 -6.32 -8.82
C PRO A 381 -10.93 -5.01 -8.24
N GLY A 382 -10.45 -3.89 -8.78
CA GLY A 382 -10.63 -2.56 -8.23
C GLY A 382 -9.45 -2.07 -7.37
N TYR A 383 -8.55 -2.97 -6.97
CA TYR A 383 -7.21 -2.61 -6.47
C TYR A 383 -6.13 -2.79 -7.54
N TYR A 384 -6.18 -3.89 -8.28
CA TYR A 384 -5.44 -4.08 -9.53
C TYR A 384 -6.08 -5.18 -10.38
N TYR A 385 -5.68 -5.27 -11.64
CA TYR A 385 -6.14 -6.29 -12.58
C TYR A 385 -4.94 -6.96 -13.27
N ARG A 386 -4.94 -8.29 -13.30
CA ARG A 386 -4.06 -9.08 -14.18
C ARG A 386 -4.84 -9.35 -15.47
N GLY A 387 -4.61 -8.54 -16.50
CA GLY A 387 -5.31 -8.65 -17.78
C GLY A 387 -5.13 -9.99 -18.49
N ASP A 388 -4.04 -10.69 -18.17
CA ASP A 388 -3.73 -12.06 -18.61
C ASP A 388 -4.31 -13.16 -17.70
N ALA A 389 -4.91 -12.80 -16.56
CA ALA A 389 -5.53 -13.69 -15.59
C ALA A 389 -6.65 -12.97 -14.82
N MET A 390 -7.73 -12.60 -15.53
CA MET A 390 -8.76 -11.67 -15.03
C MET A 390 -9.70 -12.27 -13.97
N LYS A 391 -9.83 -13.59 -13.88
CA LYS A 391 -10.75 -14.23 -12.94
C LYS A 391 -10.08 -14.52 -11.61
N VAL A 392 -10.90 -14.62 -10.56
CA VAL A 392 -10.53 -15.32 -9.33
C VAL A 392 -10.39 -16.81 -9.63
N ASP A 393 -9.39 -17.46 -9.04
CA ASP A 393 -9.09 -18.87 -9.24
C ASP A 393 -8.83 -19.52 -7.87
N ASP A 394 -9.90 -19.91 -7.18
CA ASP A 394 -9.79 -20.52 -5.85
C ASP A 394 -9.15 -21.91 -5.87
N GLU A 395 -9.31 -22.64 -6.97
CA GLU A 395 -8.73 -23.97 -7.13
C GLU A 395 -7.20 -23.93 -7.00
N ASN A 396 -6.56 -22.88 -7.55
CA ASN A 396 -5.10 -22.78 -7.57
C ASN A 396 -4.54 -21.67 -6.68
N TRP A 397 -5.33 -20.65 -6.35
CA TRP A 397 -4.86 -19.40 -5.74
C TRP A 397 -5.59 -18.96 -4.48
N HIS A 398 -6.45 -19.82 -3.90
CA HIS A 398 -6.94 -19.65 -2.52
C HIS A 398 -5.85 -19.95 -1.48
N VAL A 399 -4.76 -19.20 -1.56
CA VAL A 399 -3.50 -19.34 -0.83
C VAL A 399 -2.93 -17.96 -0.52
N LEU A 400 -2.05 -17.92 0.47
CA LEU A 400 -1.16 -16.79 0.71
C LEU A 400 0.06 -16.91 -0.20
N THR A 401 0.53 -15.80 -0.75
CA THR A 401 1.82 -15.75 -1.43
C THR A 401 2.88 -15.34 -0.42
N VAL A 402 4.03 -15.99 -0.48
CA VAL A 402 5.18 -15.69 0.36
C VAL A 402 6.41 -15.54 -0.52
N SER A 403 7.28 -14.58 -0.19
CA SER A 403 8.55 -14.40 -0.87
C SER A 403 9.71 -14.30 0.11
N ARG A 404 10.91 -14.64 -0.35
CA ARG A 404 12.16 -14.30 0.33
C ARG A 404 13.12 -13.73 -0.70
N ARG A 405 13.72 -12.57 -0.39
CA ARG A 405 14.88 -12.08 -1.12
C ARG A 405 16.14 -12.55 -0.44
N ASP A 406 17.05 -13.19 -1.17
CA ASP A 406 18.32 -13.60 -0.59
C ASP A 406 19.22 -12.37 -0.32
N PRO A 407 19.70 -12.17 0.92
CA PRO A 407 20.52 -11.00 1.24
C PRO A 407 21.87 -10.93 0.52
N LYS A 408 22.39 -12.07 0.03
CA LYS A 408 23.69 -12.15 -0.66
C LYS A 408 23.55 -11.99 -2.16
N THR A 409 22.60 -12.69 -2.78
CA THR A 409 22.46 -12.69 -4.25
C THR A 409 21.45 -11.66 -4.75
N GLY A 410 20.49 -11.27 -3.90
CA GLY A 410 19.39 -10.40 -4.28
C GLY A 410 18.27 -11.07 -5.09
N GLU A 411 18.36 -12.39 -5.30
CA GLU A 411 17.35 -13.20 -5.99
C GLU A 411 16.11 -13.41 -5.12
N TYR A 412 14.93 -13.44 -5.73
CA TYR A 412 13.66 -13.75 -5.05
C TYR A 412 13.28 -15.21 -5.23
N THR A 413 12.89 -15.86 -4.14
CA THR A 413 12.12 -17.11 -4.17
C THR A 413 10.68 -16.84 -3.81
N MET A 414 9.73 -17.45 -4.55
CA MET A 414 8.30 -17.30 -4.34
C MET A 414 7.69 -18.65 -3.97
N GLU A 415 6.77 -18.66 -3.03
CA GLU A 415 6.06 -19.87 -2.60
C GLU A 415 4.57 -19.57 -2.31
N LYS A 416 3.76 -20.64 -2.35
CA LYS A 416 2.37 -20.61 -1.90
C LYS A 416 2.32 -21.16 -0.48
N ALA A 417 1.58 -20.50 0.41
CA ALA A 417 1.30 -20.96 1.76
C ALA A 417 -0.22 -21.14 1.95
N PRO A 418 -0.67 -22.19 2.67
CA PRO A 418 -2.09 -22.57 2.76
C PRO A 418 -2.99 -21.52 3.44
N CYS A 419 -4.16 -21.23 2.88
CA CYS A 419 -5.14 -20.37 3.58
C CYS A 419 -5.96 -21.24 4.56
N TYR A 420 -5.63 -21.20 5.85
CA TYR A 420 -6.39 -21.91 6.89
C TYR A 420 -7.61 -21.09 7.35
N HIS A 421 -8.79 -21.72 7.32
CA HIS A 421 -10.03 -21.16 7.84
C HIS A 421 -10.23 -21.59 9.30
N LEU A 422 -9.89 -20.70 10.24
CA LEU A 422 -9.91 -21.00 11.69
C LEU A 422 -11.21 -20.56 12.38
N VAL A 423 -11.93 -19.62 11.78
CA VAL A 423 -13.22 -19.14 12.25
C VAL A 423 -14.28 -19.79 11.36
N ALA A 424 -15.30 -20.41 11.95
CA ALA A 424 -16.40 -20.97 11.19
C ALA A 424 -17.20 -19.85 10.51
N ASP A 425 -17.68 -20.10 9.28
CA ASP A 425 -18.67 -19.24 8.66
C ASP A 425 -19.98 -19.35 9.49
N GLU A 426 -20.46 -18.23 10.04
CA GLU A 426 -21.77 -18.15 10.72
C GLU A 426 -22.93 -18.22 9.73
#